data_AF-A0A538HPD0-F1
#
_entry.id   AF-A0A538HPD0-F1
#
_cell.length_a   1.000
_cell.length_b   1.000
_cell.length_c   1.000
_cell.angle_alpha   90.00
_cell.angle_beta   90.00
_cell.angle_gamma   90.00
#
_symmetry.space_group_name_H-M   'P 1'
#
loop_
_entity.id
_entity.type
_entity.pdbx_description
1 polymer ?
#
loop_
_entity_poly.entity_id
_entity_poly.type
_entity_poly.pdbx_seq_one_letter_code
_entity_poly.pdbx_strand_id
1 'polypeptide(L)'
;MTQMGVPVPAGFTITTDACRAYMASGNSLPEGLEAEVDTHLEALQRKSGKRFGDSDDPLLVSVRSGAAISMPGMMDTILNLGLDDA
;
A
#
# COMPACT_ATOMS: atom_id res chain seq x y z
N MET A 1 -3.71 -5.54 -16.29
CA MET A 1 -2.41 -4.85 -16.52
C MET A 1 -1.25 -5.75 -16.13
N THR A 2 -1.01 -6.02 -14.85
CA THR A 2 0.10 -6.89 -14.40
C THR A 2 0.04 -8.31 -14.99
N GLN A 3 -1.13 -8.96 -14.97
CA GLN A 3 -1.32 -10.29 -15.59
C GLN A 3 -1.15 -10.29 -17.12
N MET A 4 -1.25 -9.12 -17.76
CA MET A 4 -1.08 -8.97 -19.21
C MET A 4 0.37 -8.71 -19.60
N GLY A 5 1.31 -8.75 -18.65
CA GLY A 5 2.74 -8.52 -18.91
C GLY A 5 3.12 -7.05 -19.14
N VAL A 6 2.21 -6.10 -18.90
CA VAL A 6 2.54 -4.68 -18.94
C VAL A 6 3.50 -4.37 -17.78
N PRO A 7 4.59 -3.59 -18.01
CA PRO A 7 5.53 -3.23 -16.96
C PRO A 7 4.87 -2.27 -15.96
N VAL A 8 4.24 -2.84 -14.94
CA VAL A 8 3.60 -2.12 -13.83
C VAL A 8 4.45 -2.34 -12.58
N PRO A 9 4.78 -1.27 -11.83
CA PRO A 9 5.43 -1.40 -10.53
C PRO A 9 4.66 -2.35 -9.61
N ALA A 10 5.39 -3.18 -8.86
CA ALA A 10 4.77 -4.09 -7.91
C ALA A 10 4.06 -3.31 -6.78
N GLY A 11 3.01 -3.91 -6.23
CA GLY A 11 2.24 -3.35 -5.13
C GLY A 11 1.20 -4.37 -4.64
N PHE A 12 0.39 -3.95 -3.69
CA PHE A 12 -0.72 -4.74 -3.16
C PHE A 12 -1.90 -3.81 -2.84
N THR A 13 -3.07 -4.40 -2.62
CA THR A 13 -4.33 -3.68 -2.39
C THR A 13 -4.93 -4.14 -1.08
N ILE A 14 -5.19 -3.19 -0.18
CA ILE A 14 -6.05 -3.41 0.98
C ILE A 14 -7.50 -3.40 0.50
N THR A 15 -8.25 -4.45 0.79
CA THR A 15 -9.61 -4.62 0.26
C THR A 15 -10.60 -3.65 0.91
N THR A 16 -11.76 -3.48 0.27
CA THR A 16 -12.84 -2.66 0.85
C THR A 16 -13.45 -3.29 2.11
N ASP A 17 -13.24 -4.58 2.37
CA ASP A 17 -13.67 -5.24 3.61
C ASP A 17 -12.92 -4.68 4.82
N ALA A 18 -11.61 -4.47 4.69
CA ALA A 18 -10.81 -3.85 5.75
C ALA A 18 -11.28 -2.43 6.08
N CYS A 19 -11.65 -1.65 5.05
CA CYS A 19 -12.25 -0.33 5.22
C CYS A 19 -13.60 -0.39 5.95
N ARG A 20 -14.49 -1.33 5.56
CA ARG A 20 -15.76 -1.55 6.25
C ARG A 20 -15.57 -1.92 7.72
N ALA A 21 -14.63 -2.82 8.01
CA ALA A 21 -14.30 -3.24 9.37
C ALA A 21 -13.72 -2.08 10.20
N TYR A 22 -12.82 -1.28 9.63
CA TYR A 22 -12.26 -0.08 10.27
C TYR A 22 -13.34 0.96 10.64
N MET A 23 -14.32 1.19 9.76
CA MET A 23 -15.43 2.09 10.07
C MET A 23 -16.36 1.51 11.15
N ALA A 24 -16.64 0.21 11.09
CA ALA A 24 -17.53 -0.47 12.04
C ALA A 24 -16.94 -0.53 13.46
N SER A 25 -15.61 -0.55 13.60
CA SER A 25 -14.88 -0.56 14.86
C SER A 25 -14.63 0.85 15.45
N GLY A 26 -15.25 1.89 14.90
CA GLY A 26 -15.07 3.26 15.36
C GLY A 26 -13.72 3.85 14.99
N ASN A 27 -13.24 3.59 13.77
CA ASN A 27 -11.93 4.00 13.26
C ASN A 27 -10.75 3.29 13.94
N SER A 28 -10.94 2.02 14.32
CA SER A 28 -9.87 1.17 14.85
C SER A 28 -9.42 0.17 13.78
N LEU A 29 -8.12 -0.05 13.62
CA LEU A 29 -7.64 -1.03 12.66
C LEU A 29 -8.18 -2.43 13.01
N PRO A 30 -8.67 -3.21 12.01
CA PRO A 30 -9.04 -4.60 12.22
C PRO A 30 -7.86 -5.40 12.76
N GLU A 31 -8.15 -6.35 13.64
CA GLU A 31 -7.13 -7.25 14.19
C GLU A 31 -6.42 -8.01 13.06
N GLY A 32 -5.09 -8.05 13.10
CA GLY A 32 -4.26 -8.74 12.12
C GLY A 32 -3.96 -7.97 10.83
N LEU A 33 -4.65 -6.85 10.56
CA LEU A 33 -4.43 -6.08 9.32
C LEU A 33 -2.98 -5.58 9.20
N GLU A 34 -2.37 -5.12 10.28
CA GLU A 34 -0.98 -4.67 10.29
C GLU A 34 -0.02 -5.80 9.88
N ALA A 35 -0.19 -7.00 10.45
CA ALA A 35 0.66 -8.15 10.11
C ALA A 35 0.50 -8.60 8.64
N GLU A 36 -0.71 -8.50 8.08
CA GLU A 36 -0.95 -8.74 6.65
C GLU A 36 -0.25 -7.69 5.77
N VAL A 37 -0.32 -6.42 6.16
CA VAL A 37 0.37 -5.32 5.47
C VAL A 37 1.88 -5.54 5.50
N ASP A 38 2.46 -5.89 6.64
CA ASP A 38 3.89 -6.19 6.80
C ASP A 38 4.32 -7.35 5.90
N THR A 39 3.54 -8.44 5.89
CA THR A 39 3.80 -9.60 5.02
C THR A 39 3.85 -9.21 3.54
N HIS A 40 2.92 -8.35 3.10
CA HIS A 40 2.89 -7.88 1.72
C HIS A 40 3.97 -6.84 1.42
N LEU A 41 4.36 -6.01 2.39
CA LEU A 41 5.46 -5.07 2.28
C LEU A 41 6.81 -5.82 2.14
N GLU A 42 7.03 -6.87 2.93
CA GLU A 42 8.19 -7.77 2.76
C GLU A 42 8.23 -8.41 1.37
N ALA A 43 7.08 -8.83 0.83
CA ALA A 43 7.01 -9.36 -0.52
C ALA A 43 7.36 -8.31 -1.58
N LEU A 44 6.99 -7.05 -1.35
CA LEU A 44 7.35 -5.92 -2.20
C LEU A 44 8.84 -5.60 -2.14
N GLN A 45 9.43 -5.60 -0.94
CA GLN A 45 10.87 -5.46 -0.73
C GLN A 45 11.64 -6.54 -1.49
N ARG A 46 11.24 -7.82 -1.34
CA ARG A 46 11.86 -8.94 -2.08
C ARG A 46 11.77 -8.80 -3.60
N LYS A 47 10.64 -8.32 -4.12
CA LYS A 47 10.45 -8.13 -5.57
C LYS A 47 11.23 -6.94 -6.13
N SER A 48 11.36 -5.87 -5.36
CA SER A 48 12.05 -4.64 -5.78
C SER A 48 13.55 -4.69 -5.53
N GLY A 49 14.02 -5.56 -4.63
CA GLY A 49 15.41 -5.59 -4.16
C GLY A 49 15.76 -4.47 -3.19
N LYS A 50 14.77 -3.65 -2.78
CA LYS A 50 14.92 -2.48 -1.92
C LYS A 50 14.30 -2.74 -0.55
N ARG A 51 14.68 -1.95 0.46
CA ARG A 51 14.13 -2.08 1.82
C ARG A 51 13.40 -0.83 2.28
N PHE A 52 12.23 -1.02 2.91
CA PHE A 52 11.44 0.09 3.42
C PHE A 52 12.10 0.65 4.68
N GLY A 53 12.41 1.96 4.68
CA GLY A 53 13.18 2.61 5.74
C GLY A 53 14.71 2.36 5.70
N ASP A 54 15.26 1.89 4.57
CA ASP A 54 16.70 1.76 4.37
C ASP A 54 17.30 3.11 3.94
N SER A 55 18.34 3.58 4.63
CA SER A 55 18.97 4.89 4.38
C SER A 55 19.79 4.94 3.08
N ASP A 56 20.31 3.79 2.64
CA ASP A 56 21.20 3.73 1.47
C ASP A 56 20.44 3.43 0.18
N ASP A 57 19.49 2.47 0.21
CA ASP A 57 18.66 2.12 -0.95
C ASP A 57 17.17 1.94 -0.57
N PRO A 58 16.45 3.04 -0.26
CA PRO A 58 15.08 2.99 0.24
C PRO A 58 14.09 2.45 -0.79
N LEU A 59 13.18 1.61 -0.32
CA LEU A 59 11.91 1.33 -0.97
C LEU A 59 10.94 2.46 -0.64
N LEU A 60 10.57 3.24 -1.65
CA LEU A 60 9.49 4.22 -1.55
C LEU A 60 8.21 3.65 -2.16
N VAL A 61 7.07 3.95 -1.53
CA VAL A 61 5.76 3.50 -1.99
C VAL A 61 4.83 4.68 -2.27
N SER A 62 3.86 4.45 -3.15
CA SER A 62 2.73 5.35 -3.34
C SER A 62 1.46 4.73 -2.75
N VAL A 63 0.73 5.49 -1.94
CA VAL A 63 -0.57 5.06 -1.40
C VAL A 63 -1.67 5.77 -2.16
N ARG A 64 -2.59 5.01 -2.75
CA ARG A 64 -3.65 5.54 -3.62
C ARG A 64 -4.99 4.99 -3.14
N SER A 65 -5.93 5.88 -2.85
CA SER A 65 -7.30 5.45 -2.58
C SER A 65 -7.97 4.96 -3.86
N GLY A 66 -8.92 4.03 -3.69
CA GLY A 66 -9.64 3.40 -4.79
C GLY A 66 -10.97 2.85 -4.31
N ALA A 67 -12.01 3.01 -5.13
CA ALA A 67 -13.34 2.45 -4.90
C ALA A 67 -13.80 1.65 -6.12
N ALA A 68 -14.85 0.84 -5.93
CA ALA A 68 -15.43 0.04 -7.02
C ALA A 68 -15.92 0.91 -8.18
N ILE A 69 -16.38 2.13 -7.88
CA ILE A 69 -16.81 3.13 -8.85
C ILE A 69 -15.81 4.28 -8.84
N SER A 70 -15.42 4.74 -10.02
CA SER A 70 -14.51 5.87 -10.15
C SER A 70 -15.12 7.13 -9.55
N MET A 71 -14.39 7.77 -8.64
CA MET A 71 -14.73 9.06 -8.07
C MET A 71 -13.64 10.07 -8.42
N PRO A 72 -13.69 10.70 -9.61
CA PRO A 72 -12.70 11.69 -10.02
C PRO A 72 -12.66 12.88 -9.04
N GLY A 73 -11.46 13.26 -8.60
CA GLY A 73 -11.26 14.41 -7.70
C GLY A 73 -11.52 14.14 -6.22
N MET A 74 -11.92 12.92 -5.85
CA MET A 74 -12.20 12.54 -4.44
C MET A 74 -11.18 11.54 -3.86
N MET A 75 -10.22 11.10 -4.67
CA MET A 75 -9.25 10.07 -4.28
C MET A 75 -7.88 10.68 -4.02
N ASP A 76 -7.39 10.53 -2.79
CA ASP A 76 -6.05 10.93 -2.39
C ASP A 76 -4.98 9.99 -2.96
N THR A 77 -3.84 10.59 -3.29
CA THR A 77 -2.60 9.89 -3.63
C THR A 77 -1.46 10.50 -2.85
N ILE A 78 -0.77 9.67 -2.07
CA ILE A 78 0.47 10.02 -1.37
C ILE A 78 1.61 9.37 -2.16
N LEU A 79 2.61 10.16 -2.53
CA LEU A 79 3.81 9.70 -3.22
C LEU A 79 5.00 9.76 -2.25
N ASN A 80 6.06 9.01 -2.57
CA ASN A 80 7.33 9.02 -1.84
C ASN A 80 7.21 8.69 -0.35
N LEU A 81 6.21 7.87 0.03
CA LEU A 81 6.08 7.42 1.41
C LEU A 81 7.23 6.47 1.73
N GLY A 82 7.91 6.73 2.85
CA GLY A 82 9.13 6.04 3.28
C GLY A 82 10.39 6.91 3.25
N LEU A 83 10.29 8.18 2.83
CA LEU A 83 11.37 9.16 3.01
C LEU A 83 11.39 9.68 4.46
N ASP A 84 12.59 9.78 5.01
CA ASP A 84 12.90 10.45 6.27
C ASP A 84 14.26 11.18 6.17
N ASP A 85 14.71 11.79 7.28
CA ASP A 85 15.96 12.58 7.35
C ASP A 85 17.22 11.72 7.62
N ALA A 86 17.08 10.39 7.72
CA ALA A 86 18.15 9.49 8.14
C ALA A 86 19.28 9.37 7.11
#